data_AF-A0A970YHW8-F1
#
_entry.id   AF-A0A970YHW8-F1
#
_cell.length_a   1.000
_cell.length_b   1.000
_cell.length_c   1.000
_cell.angle_alpha   90.00
_cell.angle_beta   90.00
_cell.angle_gamma   90.00
#
_symmetry.space_group_name_H-M   'P 1'
#
loop_
_entity.id
_entity.type
_entity.pdbx_description
1 polymer ?
#
loop_
_entity_poly.entity_id
_entity_poly.type
_entity_poly.pdbx_seq_one_letter_code
_entity_poly.pdbx_strand_id
1 'polypeptide(L)'
;RVIIEAFEGSGVRVHDIVACGGLPNRNHLLMQIYADVCGREFKVAASDQAGALGAAMHGAVAAGKAAGGYDTIQEAAAQMAYLSDVAYRPDPRSQAVYDRLFQEYVRLHDYFGRGDNDVMKRLKALRSQVLSGAV
;
A
#
# COMPACT_ATOMS: atom_id res chain seq x y z
N ARG A 1 -1.28 -1.84 7.88
CA ARG A 1 -2.32 -1.61 8.91
C ARG A 1 -2.29 -0.19 9.49
N VAL A 2 -1.22 0.31 10.14
CA VAL A 2 -1.17 1.69 10.69
C VAL A 2 -1.66 2.74 9.69
N ILE A 3 -1.20 2.69 8.44
CA ILE A 3 -1.64 3.63 7.39
C ILE A 3 -3.14 3.55 7.13
N ILE A 4 -3.70 2.33 7.04
CA ILE A 4 -5.13 2.11 6.81
C ILE A 4 -5.94 2.65 7.98
N GLU A 5 -5.58 2.29 9.21
CA GLU A 5 -6.26 2.74 10.43
C GLU A 5 -6.17 4.26 10.62
N ALA A 6 -5.08 4.90 10.17
CA ALA A 6 -4.96 6.36 10.18
C ALA A 6 -5.95 7.04 9.23
N PHE A 7 -6.14 6.52 8.01
CA PHE A 7 -7.17 7.01 7.09
C PHE A 7 -8.57 6.86 7.70
N GLU A 8 -8.88 5.68 8.22
CA GLU A 8 -10.21 5.39 8.78
C GLU A 8 -10.49 6.19 10.05
N GLY A 9 -9.50 6.34 10.94
CA GLY A 9 -9.57 7.20 12.12
C GLY A 9 -9.73 8.68 11.77
N SER A 10 -9.36 9.08 10.55
CA SER A 10 -9.55 10.44 10.01
C SER A 10 -10.85 10.59 9.20
N GLY A 11 -11.74 9.58 9.23
CA GLY A 11 -13.02 9.61 8.52
C GLY A 11 -12.96 9.22 7.04
N VAL A 12 -11.78 8.81 6.53
CA VAL A 12 -11.59 8.33 5.15
C VAL A 12 -11.69 6.81 5.14
N ARG A 13 -12.84 6.28 4.74
CA ARG A 13 -13.08 4.83 4.72
C ARG A 13 -12.23 4.14 3.66
N VAL A 14 -11.62 3.00 4.01
CA VAL A 14 -10.91 2.14 3.07
C VAL A 14 -11.81 0.95 2.77
N HIS A 15 -12.41 0.91 1.58
CA HIS A 15 -13.33 -0.16 1.17
C HIS A 15 -12.61 -1.35 0.53
N ASP A 16 -11.71 -1.06 -0.40
CA ASP A 16 -11.00 -2.05 -1.19
C ASP A 16 -9.49 -1.78 -1.15
N ILE A 17 -8.70 -2.86 -1.23
CA ILE A 17 -7.26 -2.77 -1.42
C ILE A 17 -6.91 -3.49 -2.71
N VAL A 18 -6.33 -2.74 -3.65
CA VAL A 18 -5.82 -3.27 -4.92
C VAL A 18 -4.30 -3.14 -4.91
N ALA A 19 -3.62 -4.28 -4.94
CA ALA A 19 -2.18 -4.35 -5.02
C ALA A 19 -1.74 -4.38 -6.49
N CYS A 20 -0.72 -3.60 -6.83
CA CYS A 20 -0.17 -3.52 -8.17
C CYS A 20 1.36 -3.52 -8.15
N GLY A 21 1.98 -3.57 -9.32
CA GLY A 21 3.43 -3.67 -9.49
C GLY A 21 3.94 -5.11 -9.41
N GLY A 22 5.25 -5.28 -9.33
CA GLY A 22 5.86 -6.62 -9.41
C GLY A 22 5.77 -7.47 -8.14
N LEU A 23 5.48 -6.87 -6.97
CA LEU A 23 5.49 -7.58 -5.69
C LEU A 23 4.36 -8.62 -5.56
N PRO A 24 3.09 -8.30 -5.90
CA PRO A 24 1.98 -9.25 -5.73
C PRO A 24 2.14 -10.56 -6.51
N ASN A 25 2.82 -10.51 -7.65
CA ASN A 25 3.08 -11.66 -8.52
C ASN A 25 4.36 -12.42 -8.14
N ARG A 26 5.21 -11.88 -7.27
CA ARG A 26 6.50 -12.49 -6.89
C ARG A 26 6.53 -13.08 -5.49
N ASN A 27 5.70 -12.57 -4.56
CA ASN A 27 5.72 -12.99 -3.18
C ASN A 27 4.30 -13.20 -2.62
N HIS A 28 3.70 -14.34 -2.96
CA HIS A 28 2.38 -14.74 -2.49
C HIS A 28 2.27 -14.82 -0.96
N LEU A 29 3.35 -15.25 -0.28
CA LEU A 29 3.38 -15.31 1.18
C LEU A 29 3.23 -13.91 1.79
N LEU A 30 3.98 -12.92 1.30
CA LEU A 30 3.87 -11.56 1.81
C LEU A 30 2.49 -10.96 1.54
N MET A 31 1.89 -11.26 0.39
CA MET A 31 0.53 -10.83 0.09
C MET A 31 -0.51 -11.43 1.05
N GLN A 32 -0.37 -12.72 1.39
CA GLN A 32 -1.22 -13.36 2.38
C GLN A 32 -1.02 -12.74 3.77
N ILE A 33 0.23 -12.48 4.17
CA ILE A 33 0.54 -11.78 5.43
C ILE A 33 -0.11 -10.39 5.45
N TYR A 34 -0.10 -9.64 4.34
CA TYR A 34 -0.78 -8.34 4.27
C TYR A 34 -2.29 -8.46 4.46
N ALA A 35 -2.93 -9.43 3.81
CA ALA A 35 -4.35 -9.68 3.99
C ALA A 35 -4.68 -10.02 5.44
N ASP A 36 -3.94 -10.97 6.04
CA ASP A 36 -4.14 -11.42 7.41
C ASP A 36 -3.90 -10.30 8.44
N VAL A 37 -2.79 -9.55 8.30
CA VAL A 37 -2.45 -8.45 9.21
C VAL A 37 -3.46 -7.33 9.12
N CYS A 38 -3.89 -6.96 7.90
CA CYS A 38 -4.82 -5.84 7.69
C CYS A 38 -6.29 -6.23 7.86
N GLY A 39 -6.60 -7.52 7.93
CA GLY A 39 -7.97 -8.02 8.05
C GLY A 39 -8.84 -7.73 6.85
N ARG A 40 -8.26 -7.64 5.65
CA ARG A 40 -8.94 -7.17 4.43
C ARG A 40 -8.53 -8.00 3.23
N GLU A 41 -9.44 -8.13 2.27
CA GLU A 41 -9.12 -8.76 0.99
C GLU A 41 -8.17 -7.85 0.18
N PHE A 42 -7.10 -8.43 -0.34
CA PHE A 42 -6.19 -7.79 -1.28
C PHE A 42 -6.44 -8.35 -2.67
N LYS A 43 -6.97 -7.51 -3.55
CA LYS A 43 -7.15 -7.81 -4.98
C LYS A 43 -5.85 -7.48 -5.71
N VAL A 44 -5.55 -8.16 -6.81
CA VAL A 44 -4.34 -7.90 -7.60
C VAL A 44 -4.71 -7.28 -8.94
N ALA A 45 -4.02 -6.21 -9.34
CA ALA A 45 -4.18 -5.64 -10.68
C ALA A 45 -3.66 -6.63 -11.74
N ALA A 46 -4.39 -6.83 -12.83
CA ALA A 46 -3.97 -7.74 -13.90
C ALA A 46 -2.76 -7.21 -14.69
N SER A 47 -2.58 -5.88 -14.73
CA SER A 47 -1.48 -5.26 -15.45
C SER A 47 -0.20 -5.23 -14.62
N ASP A 48 0.87 -5.82 -15.16
CA ASP A 48 2.23 -5.68 -14.61
C ASP A 48 2.78 -4.25 -14.73
N GLN A 49 2.17 -3.42 -15.58
CA GLN A 49 2.57 -2.04 -15.86
C GLN A 49 1.46 -1.06 -15.50
N ALA A 50 0.88 -1.21 -14.30
CA ALA A 50 -0.24 -0.39 -13.83
C ALA A 50 -0.03 1.13 -13.98
N GLY A 51 1.20 1.62 -13.77
CA GLY A 51 1.52 3.04 -13.98
C GLY A 51 1.41 3.48 -15.45
N ALA A 52 1.92 2.66 -16.38
CA ALA A 52 1.81 2.93 -17.82
C ALA A 52 0.36 2.80 -18.31
N LEU A 53 -0.38 1.82 -17.79
CA LEU A 53 -1.81 1.67 -18.09
C LEU A 53 -2.60 2.91 -17.64
N GLY A 54 -2.34 3.44 -16.44
CA GLY A 54 -2.96 4.68 -15.98
C GLY A 54 -2.65 5.88 -16.88
N ALA A 55 -1.41 6.02 -17.35
CA ALA A 55 -1.04 7.04 -18.32
C ALA A 55 -1.78 6.86 -19.65
N ALA A 56 -1.89 5.63 -20.17
CA ALA A 56 -2.63 5.32 -21.38
C ALA A 56 -4.13 5.65 -21.24
N MET A 57 -4.73 5.36 -20.08
CA MET A 57 -6.12 5.73 -19.78
C MET A 57 -6.32 7.25 -19.84
N HIS A 58 -5.43 8.03 -19.23
CA HIS A 58 -5.49 9.49 -19.32
C HIS A 58 -5.24 10.00 -20.75
N GLY A 59 -4.37 9.35 -21.53
CA GLY A 59 -4.21 9.63 -22.96
C GLY A 59 -5.49 9.39 -23.76
N ALA A 60 -6.20 8.29 -23.48
CA ALA A 60 -7.49 7.99 -24.08
C ALA A 60 -8.57 9.01 -23.67
N VAL A 61 -8.56 9.50 -22.43
CA VAL A 61 -9.46 10.57 -22.00
C VAL A 61 -9.13 11.89 -22.71
N ALA A 62 -7.85 12.23 -22.85
CA ALA A 62 -7.43 13.45 -23.53
C ALA A 62 -7.79 13.44 -25.03
N ALA A 63 -7.80 12.25 -25.67
CA ALA A 63 -8.26 12.11 -27.05
C ALA A 63 -9.77 12.42 -27.20
N GLY A 64 -10.57 12.13 -26.17
CA GLY A 64 -12.01 12.29 -26.18
C GLY A 64 -12.74 11.22 -26.99
N LYS A 65 -14.02 10.97 -26.66
CA LYS A 65 -14.80 9.89 -27.27
C LYS A 65 -14.98 10.04 -28.78
N ALA A 66 -15.10 11.27 -29.28
CA ALA A 66 -15.22 11.56 -30.70
C ALA A 66 -14.01 11.08 -31.53
N ALA A 67 -12.84 10.95 -30.92
CA ALA A 67 -11.62 10.45 -31.56
C ALA A 67 -11.31 8.98 -31.20
N GLY A 68 -12.27 8.24 -30.62
CA GLY A 68 -12.09 6.85 -30.21
C GLY A 68 -11.56 6.65 -28.79
N GLY A 69 -11.47 7.73 -28.00
CA GLY A 69 -11.10 7.70 -26.59
C GLY A 69 -12.31 7.56 -25.65
N TYR A 70 -12.21 8.18 -24.47
CA TYR A 70 -13.27 8.26 -23.45
C TYR A 70 -13.47 9.71 -23.01
N ASP A 71 -14.64 10.04 -22.46
CA ASP A 71 -14.89 11.42 -22.00
C ASP A 71 -14.51 11.59 -20.52
N THR A 72 -14.43 10.50 -19.77
CA THR A 72 -14.04 10.51 -18.35
C THR A 72 -13.07 9.40 -17.99
N ILE A 73 -12.30 9.61 -16.92
CA ILE A 73 -11.38 8.58 -16.42
C ILE A 73 -12.13 7.35 -15.87
N GLN A 74 -13.36 7.53 -15.40
CA GLN A 74 -14.21 6.45 -14.91
C GLN A 74 -14.63 5.51 -16.05
N GLU A 75 -15.02 6.06 -17.21
CA GLU A 75 -15.31 5.27 -18.41
C GLU A 75 -14.07 4.51 -18.88
N ALA A 76 -12.92 5.20 -18.97
CA ALA A 76 -11.67 4.57 -19.33
C ALA A 76 -11.31 3.45 -18.35
N ALA A 77 -11.42 3.67 -17.04
CA ALA A 77 -11.11 2.67 -16.03
C ALA A 77 -12.02 1.44 -16.14
N ALA A 78 -13.32 1.64 -16.37
CA ALA A 78 -14.27 0.55 -16.52
C ALA A 78 -13.98 -0.36 -17.72
N GLN A 79 -13.32 0.15 -18.76
CA GLN A 79 -13.01 -0.59 -19.99
C GLN A 79 -11.55 -1.03 -20.11
N MET A 80 -10.63 -0.38 -19.38
CA MET A 80 -9.19 -0.59 -19.55
C MET A 80 -8.52 -1.21 -18.33
N ALA A 81 -9.07 -1.02 -17.13
CA ALA A 81 -8.50 -1.55 -15.90
C ALA A 81 -9.12 -2.90 -15.55
N TYR A 82 -8.28 -3.90 -15.30
CA TYR A 82 -8.71 -5.26 -14.97
C TYR A 82 -8.02 -5.75 -13.70
N LEU A 83 -8.75 -6.57 -12.94
CA LEU A 83 -8.21 -7.35 -11.83
C LEU A 83 -7.76 -8.71 -12.34
N SER A 84 -6.72 -9.25 -11.72
CA SER A 84 -6.34 -10.65 -11.86
C SER A 84 -7.37 -11.53 -11.14
N ASP A 85 -7.45 -12.81 -11.53
CA ASP A 85 -8.23 -13.82 -10.81
C ASP A 85 -7.66 -14.12 -9.41
N VAL A 86 -6.43 -13.65 -9.13
CA VAL A 86 -5.77 -13.82 -7.83
C VAL A 86 -6.26 -12.75 -6.85
N ALA A 87 -6.77 -13.21 -5.71
CA ALA A 87 -7.07 -12.39 -4.54
C ALA A 87 -6.61 -13.11 -3.25
N TYR A 88 -6.18 -12.33 -2.27
CA TYR A 88 -5.75 -12.83 -0.97
C TYR A 88 -6.79 -12.43 0.08
N ARG A 89 -7.41 -13.43 0.70
CA ARG A 89 -8.42 -13.24 1.74
C ARG A 89 -7.81 -13.51 3.11
N PRO A 90 -8.14 -12.71 4.13
CA PRO A 90 -7.60 -12.92 5.46
C PRO A 90 -8.03 -14.30 6.01
N ASP A 91 -7.08 -15.04 6.58
CA ASP A 91 -7.38 -16.19 7.43
C ASP A 91 -7.70 -15.69 8.86
N PRO A 92 -8.92 -15.91 9.38
CA PRO A 92 -9.30 -15.49 10.72
C PRO A 92 -8.37 -16.02 11.83
N ARG A 93 -7.77 -17.21 11.65
CA ARG A 93 -6.85 -17.80 12.63
C ARG A 93 -5.54 -17.03 12.68
N SER A 94 -4.97 -16.74 11.51
CA SER A 94 -3.76 -15.92 11.38
C SER A 94 -4.00 -14.50 11.87
N GLN A 95 -5.14 -13.91 11.51
CA GLN A 95 -5.53 -12.56 11.92
C GLN A 95 -5.51 -12.40 13.44
N ALA A 96 -6.09 -13.33 14.20
CA ALA A 96 -6.10 -13.27 15.66
C ALA A 96 -4.67 -13.27 16.27
N VAL A 97 -3.74 -13.98 15.63
CA VAL A 97 -2.32 -13.96 16.04
C VAL A 97 -1.69 -12.62 15.65
N TYR A 98 -1.94 -12.13 14.43
CA TYR A 98 -1.39 -10.86 13.97
C TYR A 98 -1.94 -9.66 14.71
N ASP A 99 -3.16 -9.69 15.23
CA ASP A 99 -3.69 -8.63 16.10
C ASP A 99 -2.82 -8.45 17.35
N ARG A 100 -2.41 -9.56 17.98
CA ARG A 100 -1.51 -9.55 19.14
C ARG A 100 -0.13 -9.02 18.78
N LEU A 101 0.44 -9.50 17.68
CA LEU A 101 1.74 -9.03 17.20
C LEU A 101 1.72 -7.56 16.79
N PHE A 102 0.61 -7.11 16.19
CA PHE A 102 0.45 -5.74 15.75
C PHE A 102 0.37 -4.76 16.92
N GLN A 103 -0.22 -5.16 18.05
CA GLN A 103 -0.18 -4.36 19.27
C GLN A 103 1.26 -4.11 19.76
N GLU A 104 2.11 -5.14 19.75
CA GLU A 104 3.53 -4.97 20.10
C GLU A 104 4.28 -4.11 19.08
N TYR A 105 3.96 -4.28 17.78
CA TYR A 105 4.49 -3.41 16.74
C TYR A 105 4.12 -1.94 16.99
N VAL A 106 2.86 -1.63 17.33
CA VAL A 106 2.41 -0.24 17.59
C VAL A 106 3.14 0.36 18.79
N ARG A 107 3.32 -0.40 19.88
CA ARG A 107 4.08 0.07 21.06
C ARG A 107 5.49 0.48 20.67
N LEU A 108 6.20 -0.36 19.92
CA LEU A 108 7.57 -0.07 19.49
C LEU A 108 7.63 1.05 18.43
N HIS A 109 6.67 1.06 17.51
CA HIS A 109 6.50 2.12 16.52
C HIS A 109 6.38 3.48 17.21
N ASP A 110 5.51 3.60 18.21
CA ASP A 110 5.29 4.86 18.92
C ASP A 110 6.48 5.22 19.81
N TYR A 111 7.03 4.26 20.56
CA TYR A 111 8.19 4.48 21.43
C TYR A 111 9.40 5.05 20.66
N PHE A 112 9.72 4.48 19.50
CA PHE A 112 10.85 4.94 18.68
C PHE A 112 10.48 6.07 17.70
N GLY A 113 9.21 6.28 17.40
CA GLY A 113 8.73 7.16 16.32
C GLY A 113 8.03 8.43 16.77
N ARG A 114 7.52 8.50 18.02
CA ARG A 114 6.69 9.62 18.51
C ARG A 114 7.31 10.44 19.64
N GLY A 115 8.59 10.23 19.94
CA GLY A 115 9.37 11.12 20.81
C GLY A 115 9.72 10.56 22.18
N ASP A 116 9.16 9.43 22.61
CA ASP A 116 9.53 8.78 23.87
C ASP A 116 11.02 8.42 23.89
N ASN A 117 11.55 7.92 22.77
CA ASN A 117 12.97 7.69 22.59
C ASN A 117 13.46 7.96 21.16
N ASP A 118 13.94 9.18 20.93
CA ASP A 118 14.58 9.61 19.68
C ASP A 118 15.99 9.01 19.44
N VAL A 119 16.31 7.82 19.98
CA VAL A 119 17.62 7.16 19.83
C VAL A 119 18.01 6.98 18.37
N MET A 120 17.07 6.64 17.49
CA MET A 120 17.34 6.46 16.07
C MET A 120 17.84 7.77 15.41
N LYS A 121 17.28 8.93 15.78
CA LYS A 121 17.73 10.24 15.26
C LYS A 121 19.11 10.61 15.79
N ARG A 122 19.33 10.42 17.11
CA ARG A 122 20.63 10.71 17.75
C ARG A 122 21.76 9.85 17.16
N LEU A 123 21.51 8.57 16.94
CA LEU A 123 22.51 7.67 16.34
C LEU A 123 22.82 8.02 14.88
N LYS A 124 21.83 8.43 14.09
CA LYS A 124 22.06 8.93 12.72
C LYS A 124 22.87 10.24 12.72
N ALA A 125 22.57 11.16 13.64
CA ALA A 125 23.31 12.41 13.78
C ALA A 125 24.78 12.14 14.17
N LEU A 126 25.02 11.26 15.14
CA LEU A 126 26.37 10.85 15.53
C LEU A 126 27.14 10.23 14.35
N ARG A 127 26.50 9.30 13.61
CA ARG A 127 27.10 8.74 12.38
C ARG A 127 27.49 9.84 11.40
N SER A 128 26.63 10.84 11.18
CA SER A 128 26.91 11.95 10.26
C SER A 128 28.08 12.81 10.74
N GLN A 129 28.17 13.09 12.04
CA GLN A 129 29.25 13.88 12.64
C GLN A 129 30.60 13.19 12.43
N VAL A 130 30.69 11.90 12.75
CA VAL A 130 31.89 11.07 12.55
C VAL A 130 32.30 11.03 11.07
N LEU A 131 31.34 10.85 10.14
CA LEU A 131 31.64 10.83 8.70
C LEU A 131 32.09 12.19 8.14
N SER A 132 31.69 13.29 8.79
CA SER A 132 32.07 14.66 8.39
C SER A 132 33.36 15.16 9.04
N GLY A 133 33.96 14.41 9.98
CA GLY A 133 35.12 14.85 10.77
C GLY A 133 34.80 15.95 11.79
N ALA A 134 33.53 16.13 12.13
CA ALA A 134 33.07 17.08 13.15
C ALA A 134 33.24 16.54 14.59
N VAL A 135 33.53 15.23 14.72
CA VAL A 135 33.90 14.51 15.94
C VAL A 135 34.98 13.50 15.56
#